data_AF-A0A1F8RHJ2-F1
#
_entry.id   AF-A0A1F8RHJ2-F1
#
_cell.length_a   1.000
_cell.length_b   1.000
_cell.length_c   1.000
_cell.angle_alpha   90.00
_cell.angle_beta   90.00
_cell.angle_gamma   90.00
#
_symmetry.space_group_name_H-M   'P 1'
#
loop_
_entity.id
_entity.type
_entity.pdbx_description
1 polymer ?
#
loop_
_entity_poly.entity_id
_entity_poly.type
_entity_poly.pdbx_seq_one_letter_code
_entity_poly.pdbx_strand_id
1 'polypeptide(L)'
;MSGALAVTAVVGSLAPLAAAPVYAAPSMEDPPPPADDAGLREAAVKQAYQRLQGVEARTQGAIDKARTGADRVENLIDQAKARGRDTSALEAALASFRASMNSAQAKHDQGAAILARHAGFDDQGEVTDIQEAWGTVKGAGKEFRDAGKTMASALRALHAAIRDWRKANRDAMPEEPDWPTERE
;
A
#
# COMPACT_ATOMS: atom_id res chain seq x y z
N MET A 1 -60.33 -34.93 5.04
CA MET A 1 -59.77 -34.30 6.26
C MET A 1 -59.63 -32.82 5.91
N SER A 2 -60.62 -32.01 6.30
CA SER A 2 -60.56 -31.13 7.50
C SER A 2 -59.50 -30.03 7.32
N GLY A 3 -59.78 -28.73 7.38
CA GLY A 3 -60.95 -27.96 7.80
C GLY A 3 -60.80 -26.50 7.32
N ALA A 4 -61.88 -25.70 7.38
CA ALA A 4 -62.10 -24.69 8.45
C ALA A 4 -61.35 -23.37 8.14
N LEU A 5 -61.90 -22.15 8.20
CA LEU A 5 -63.04 -21.57 8.91
C LEU A 5 -63.39 -20.21 8.27
N ALA A 6 -64.66 -19.84 8.39
CA ALA A 6 -65.21 -18.52 8.11
C ALA A 6 -64.90 -17.49 9.22
N VAL A 7 -65.54 -16.31 9.13
CA VAL A 7 -65.81 -15.30 10.19
C VAL A 7 -64.77 -14.15 10.20
N THR A 8 -65.08 -12.85 10.29
CA THR A 8 -66.32 -12.03 10.25
C THR A 8 -65.85 -10.56 10.17
N ALA A 9 -66.74 -9.70 9.65
CA ALA A 9 -66.63 -8.26 9.56
C ALA A 9 -66.23 -7.54 10.87
N VAL A 10 -65.47 -6.46 10.74
CA VAL A 10 -65.43 -5.35 11.70
C VAL A 10 -65.70 -4.06 10.95
N VAL A 11 -66.84 -3.44 11.27
CA VAL A 11 -67.19 -2.06 10.94
C VAL A 11 -66.61 -1.17 12.05
N GLY A 12 -65.99 -0.05 11.69
CA GLY A 12 -65.48 0.93 12.66
C GLY A 12 -65.20 2.31 12.06
N SER A 13 -66.18 3.20 12.22
CA SER A 13 -66.02 4.63 12.55
C SER A 13 -65.22 5.55 11.60
N LEU A 14 -65.93 6.30 10.74
CA LEU A 14 -65.41 7.55 10.15
C LEU A 14 -65.44 8.69 11.17
N ALA A 15 -64.31 9.35 11.40
CA ALA A 15 -64.23 10.68 11.99
C ALA A 15 -63.82 11.69 10.92
N PRO A 16 -64.42 12.90 10.86
CA PRO A 16 -64.01 13.93 9.90
C PRO A 16 -62.70 14.59 10.39
N LEU A 17 -61.60 14.35 9.66
CA LEU A 17 -60.35 15.09 9.85
C LEU A 17 -60.49 16.47 9.22
N ALA A 18 -60.21 17.51 10.00
CA ALA A 18 -60.15 18.89 9.57
C ALA A 18 -59.11 19.08 8.46
N ALA A 19 -59.49 19.77 7.38
CA ALA A 19 -58.59 20.13 6.30
C ALA A 19 -57.57 21.18 6.77
N ALA A 20 -56.32 20.76 6.97
CA ALA A 20 -55.19 21.67 7.12
C ALA A 20 -54.61 22.00 5.72
N PRO A 21 -54.09 23.22 5.49
CA PRO A 21 -53.46 23.57 4.22
C PRO A 21 -52.18 22.76 4.06
N VAL A 22 -52.13 21.91 3.02
CA VAL A 22 -50.91 21.24 2.58
C VAL A 22 -50.03 22.29 1.90
N TYR A 23 -48.92 22.66 2.54
CA TYR A 23 -47.83 23.33 1.86
C TYR A 23 -47.11 22.29 1.00
N ALA A 24 -46.95 22.58 -0.30
CA ALA A 24 -46.13 21.79 -1.20
C ALA A 24 -44.70 21.73 -0.66
N ALA A 25 -44.26 20.55 -0.23
CA ALA A 25 -42.85 20.31 0.02
C ALA A 25 -42.10 20.43 -1.33
N PRO A 26 -40.90 21.05 -1.37
CA PRO A 26 -40.06 20.94 -2.55
C PRO A 26 -39.86 19.46 -2.84
N SER A 27 -40.05 19.05 -4.10
CA SER A 27 -39.81 17.68 -4.55
C SER A 27 -38.45 17.24 -4.02
N MET A 28 -38.42 16.31 -3.07
CA MET A 28 -37.20 15.60 -2.77
C MET A 28 -36.90 14.82 -4.04
N GLU A 29 -35.84 15.19 -4.75
CA GLU A 29 -35.24 14.30 -5.75
C GLU A 29 -35.07 12.92 -5.11
N ASP A 30 -35.57 11.89 -5.81
CA ASP A 30 -35.45 10.52 -5.37
C ASP A 30 -33.99 10.23 -4.97
N PRO A 31 -33.75 9.54 -3.84
CA PRO A 31 -32.40 9.14 -3.49
C PRO A 31 -31.82 8.34 -4.65
N PRO A 32 -30.55 8.57 -5.05
CA PRO A 32 -29.97 7.88 -6.19
C PRO A 32 -30.13 6.37 -6.01
N PRO A 33 -30.49 5.64 -7.08
CA PRO A 33 -30.67 4.20 -6.99
C PRO A 33 -29.39 3.54 -6.44
N PRO A 34 -29.51 2.48 -5.60
CA PRO A 34 -28.34 1.79 -5.07
C PRO A 34 -27.47 1.31 -6.24
N ALA A 35 -26.15 1.58 -6.16
CA ALA A 35 -25.21 1.14 -7.17
C ALA A 35 -25.31 -0.39 -7.35
N ASP A 36 -25.33 -0.85 -8.59
CA ASP A 36 -25.26 -2.26 -8.89
C ASP A 36 -23.86 -2.82 -8.55
N ASP A 37 -23.78 -4.14 -8.35
CA ASP A 37 -22.53 -4.81 -7.98
C ASP A 37 -21.39 -4.58 -9.01
N ALA A 38 -21.75 -4.29 -10.26
CA ALA A 38 -20.81 -3.98 -11.33
C ALA A 38 -20.16 -2.60 -11.14
N GLY A 39 -20.96 -1.55 -10.92
CA GLY A 39 -20.46 -0.19 -10.67
C GLY A 39 -19.61 -0.11 -9.40
N LEU A 40 -19.94 -0.89 -8.37
CA LEU A 40 -19.10 -0.99 -7.15
C LEU A 40 -17.72 -1.61 -7.44
N ARG A 41 -17.64 -2.59 -8.34
CA ARG A 41 -16.38 -3.23 -8.73
C ARG A 41 -15.51 -2.30 -9.57
N GLU A 42 -16.10 -1.58 -10.52
CA GLU A 42 -15.39 -0.58 -11.33
C GLU A 42 -14.81 0.54 -10.46
N ALA A 43 -15.61 1.09 -9.53
CA ALA A 43 -15.14 2.09 -8.57
C ALA A 43 -13.98 1.58 -7.71
N ALA A 44 -14.02 0.32 -7.27
CA ALA A 44 -12.95 -0.30 -6.51
C ALA A 44 -11.66 -0.48 -7.34
N VAL A 45 -11.76 -0.88 -8.60
CA VAL A 45 -10.62 -1.05 -9.52
C VAL A 45 -9.97 0.29 -9.84
N LYS A 46 -10.78 1.31 -10.14
CA LYS A 46 -10.32 2.69 -10.32
C LYS A 46 -9.58 3.20 -9.09
N GLN A 47 -10.16 3.04 -7.90
CA GLN A 47 -9.51 3.46 -6.66
C GLN A 47 -8.19 2.72 -6.44
N ALA A 48 -8.13 1.43 -6.73
CA ALA A 48 -6.90 0.66 -6.62
C ALA A 48 -5.82 1.13 -7.60
N TYR A 49 -6.20 1.47 -8.83
CA TYR A 49 -5.29 2.04 -9.83
C TYR A 49 -4.66 3.36 -9.34
N GLN A 50 -5.48 4.31 -8.88
CA GLN A 50 -5.00 5.58 -8.31
C GLN A 50 -4.07 5.37 -7.10
N ARG A 51 -4.42 4.41 -6.22
CA ARG A 51 -3.55 4.06 -5.09
C ARG A 51 -2.20 3.51 -5.55
N LEU A 52 -2.16 2.74 -6.64
CA LEU A 52 -0.92 2.15 -7.15
C LEU A 52 0.04 3.20 -7.69
N GLN A 53 -0.44 4.29 -8.29
CA GLN A 53 0.42 5.43 -8.67
C GLN A 53 1.11 6.04 -7.44
N GLY A 54 0.38 6.16 -6.32
CA GLY A 54 0.98 6.59 -5.05
C GLY A 54 1.94 5.56 -4.45
N VAL A 55 1.69 4.26 -4.64
CA VAL A 55 2.59 3.18 -4.21
C VAL A 55 3.89 3.20 -5.02
N GLU A 56 3.81 3.37 -6.34
CA GLU A 56 4.96 3.49 -7.24
C GLU A 56 5.94 4.55 -6.72
N ALA A 57 5.48 5.79 -6.57
CA ALA A 57 6.33 6.89 -6.09
C ALA A 57 6.92 6.62 -4.69
N ARG A 58 6.15 6.02 -3.78
CA ARG A 58 6.62 5.66 -2.43
C ARG A 58 7.66 4.53 -2.48
N THR A 59 7.48 3.54 -3.35
CA THR A 59 8.41 2.42 -3.51
C THR A 59 9.72 2.92 -4.11
N GLN A 60 9.69 3.77 -5.14
CA GLN A 60 10.90 4.40 -5.68
C GLN A 60 11.65 5.18 -4.60
N GLY A 61 10.95 6.09 -3.90
CA GLY A 61 11.57 6.89 -2.85
C GLY A 61 12.10 6.04 -1.68
N ALA A 62 11.51 4.87 -1.41
CA ALA A 62 12.03 3.93 -0.42
C ALA A 62 13.32 3.24 -0.89
N ILE A 63 13.40 2.83 -2.17
CA ILE A 63 14.62 2.26 -2.77
C ILE A 63 15.75 3.28 -2.72
N ASP A 64 15.49 4.53 -3.08
CA ASP A 64 16.51 5.58 -3.11
C ASP A 64 17.04 5.89 -1.71
N LYS A 65 16.15 6.04 -0.72
CA LYS A 65 16.55 6.20 0.69
C LYS A 65 17.36 5.00 1.19
N ALA A 66 16.99 3.79 0.79
CA ALA A 66 17.70 2.58 1.16
C ALA A 66 19.12 2.55 0.58
N ARG A 67 19.31 3.02 -0.67
CA ARG A 67 20.64 3.20 -1.28
C ARG A 67 21.47 4.24 -0.55
N THR A 68 20.93 5.41 -0.23
CA THR A 68 21.65 6.40 0.61
C THR A 68 22.00 5.85 1.99
N GLY A 69 21.15 5.01 2.56
CA GLY A 69 21.44 4.29 3.81
C GLY A 69 22.63 3.35 3.70
N ALA A 70 22.82 2.68 2.54
CA ALA A 70 23.98 1.84 2.29
C ALA A 70 25.29 2.63 2.30
N ASP A 71 25.30 3.87 1.81
CA ASP A 71 26.50 4.72 1.82
C ASP A 71 26.95 5.06 3.25
N ARG A 72 25.98 5.23 4.19
CA ARG A 72 26.30 5.40 5.61
C ARG A 72 26.93 4.15 6.23
N VAL A 73 26.52 2.96 5.77
CA VAL A 73 27.10 1.69 6.23
C VAL A 73 28.50 1.50 5.66
N GLU A 74 28.74 1.91 4.41
CA GLU A 74 30.08 1.94 3.81
C GLU A 74 31.02 2.84 4.61
N ASN A 75 30.59 4.06 4.95
CA ASN A 75 31.37 4.95 5.81
C ASN A 75 31.68 4.34 7.20
N LEU A 76 30.75 3.55 7.76
CA LEU A 76 30.99 2.82 9.02
C LEU A 76 32.04 1.73 8.84
N ILE A 77 31.99 0.99 7.73
CA ILE A 77 32.98 -0.05 7.39
C ILE A 77 34.36 0.58 7.24
N ASP A 78 34.48 1.71 6.55
CA ASP A 78 35.77 2.39 6.35
C ASP A 78 36.38 2.86 7.67
N GLN A 79 35.57 3.45 8.55
CA GLN A 79 36.01 3.84 9.90
C GLN A 79 36.42 2.63 10.75
N ALA A 80 35.70 1.52 10.64
CA ALA A 80 36.03 0.28 11.33
C ALA A 80 37.37 -0.29 10.85
N LYS A 81 37.61 -0.33 9.54
CA LYS A 81 38.88 -0.75 8.94
C LYS A 81 40.04 0.12 9.38
N ALA A 82 39.86 1.44 9.39
CA ALA A 82 40.89 2.37 9.86
C ALA A 82 41.29 2.13 11.32
N ARG A 83 40.38 1.57 12.13
CA ARG A 83 40.60 1.16 13.52
C ARG A 83 41.10 -0.29 13.66
N GLY A 84 41.46 -0.95 12.56
CA GLY A 84 41.96 -2.33 12.54
C GLY A 84 40.90 -3.38 12.89
N ARG A 85 39.60 -3.06 12.77
CA ARG A 85 38.52 -4.01 13.06
C ARG A 85 38.21 -4.86 11.83
N ASP A 86 37.85 -6.11 12.06
CA ASP A 86 37.36 -6.98 10.99
C ASP A 86 35.97 -6.53 10.54
N THR A 87 35.83 -6.24 9.25
CA THR A 87 34.59 -5.79 8.61
C THR A 87 34.05 -6.77 7.58
N SER A 88 34.68 -7.93 7.40
CA SER A 88 34.38 -8.88 6.32
C SER A 88 32.88 -9.23 6.24
N ALA A 89 32.26 -9.51 7.39
CA ALA A 89 30.83 -9.81 7.47
C ALA A 89 29.93 -8.61 7.11
N LEU A 90 30.32 -7.39 7.46
CA LEU A 90 29.58 -6.17 7.11
C LEU A 90 29.68 -5.87 5.62
N GLU A 91 30.85 -6.04 5.03
CA GLU A 91 31.08 -5.85 3.59
C GLU A 91 30.24 -6.83 2.77
N ALA A 92 30.23 -8.11 3.17
CA ALA A 92 29.39 -9.13 2.53
C ALA A 92 27.89 -8.82 2.65
N ALA A 93 27.45 -8.36 3.82
CA ALA A 93 26.06 -7.95 4.05
C ALA A 93 25.67 -6.72 3.23
N LEU A 94 26.56 -5.72 3.14
CA LEU A 94 26.35 -4.51 2.34
C LEU A 94 26.27 -4.82 0.84
N ALA A 95 27.16 -5.68 0.34
CA ALA A 95 27.12 -6.13 -1.05
C ALA A 95 25.80 -6.87 -1.37
N SER A 96 25.37 -7.77 -0.48
CA SER A 96 24.10 -8.49 -0.61
C SER A 96 22.88 -7.56 -0.56
N PHE A 97 22.94 -6.53 0.29
CA PHE A 97 21.92 -5.50 0.37
C PHE A 97 21.82 -4.69 -0.93
N ARG A 98 22.96 -4.23 -1.48
CA ARG A 98 23.02 -3.50 -2.75
C ARG A 98 22.44 -4.32 -3.90
N ALA A 99 22.78 -5.61 -3.98
CA ALA A 99 22.19 -6.52 -4.97
C ALA A 99 20.66 -6.65 -4.80
N SER A 100 20.17 -6.72 -3.56
CA SER A 100 18.73 -6.74 -3.27
C SER A 100 18.02 -5.45 -3.68
N MET A 101 18.66 -4.28 -3.53
CA MET A 101 18.11 -3.00 -4.01
C MET A 101 17.97 -3.00 -5.53
N ASN A 102 18.93 -3.56 -6.27
CA ASN A 102 18.82 -3.71 -7.72
C ASN A 102 17.66 -4.65 -8.11
N SER A 103 17.48 -5.76 -7.38
CA SER A 103 16.33 -6.62 -7.60
C SER A 103 15.00 -5.95 -7.26
N ALA A 104 14.94 -5.12 -6.21
CA ALA A 104 13.75 -4.37 -5.86
C ALA A 104 13.43 -3.31 -6.92
N GLN A 105 14.45 -2.62 -7.46
CA GLN A 105 14.32 -1.68 -8.57
C GLN A 105 13.73 -2.36 -9.80
N ALA A 106 14.26 -3.53 -10.20
CA ALA A 106 13.75 -4.24 -11.37
C ALA A 106 12.24 -4.59 -11.24
N LYS A 107 11.79 -4.94 -10.03
CA LYS A 107 10.37 -5.20 -9.75
C LYS A 107 9.54 -3.93 -9.76
N HIS A 108 10.05 -2.87 -9.16
CA HIS A 108 9.43 -1.55 -9.23
C HIS A 108 9.21 -1.13 -10.70
N ASP A 109 10.25 -1.23 -11.53
CA ASP A 109 10.20 -0.82 -12.93
C ASP A 109 9.23 -1.69 -13.75
N GLN A 110 9.14 -2.99 -13.44
CA GLN A 110 8.11 -3.87 -14.01
C GLN A 110 6.69 -3.43 -13.63
N GLY A 111 6.47 -3.05 -12.37
CA GLY A 111 5.18 -2.53 -11.90
C GLY A 111 4.81 -1.21 -12.57
N ALA A 112 5.76 -0.27 -12.65
CA ALA A 112 5.60 1.01 -13.33
C ALA A 112 5.29 0.82 -14.82
N ALA A 113 6.00 -0.09 -15.50
CA ALA A 113 5.73 -0.42 -16.89
C ALA A 113 4.34 -1.01 -17.13
N ILE A 114 3.77 -1.75 -16.16
CA ILE A 114 2.39 -2.24 -16.23
C ILE A 114 1.40 -1.08 -16.09
N LEU A 115 1.61 -0.17 -15.12
CA LEU A 115 0.74 1.00 -14.94
C LEU A 115 0.76 1.93 -16.15
N ALA A 116 1.94 2.17 -16.73
CA ALA A 116 2.14 3.04 -17.89
C ALA A 116 1.51 2.52 -19.19
N ARG A 117 1.07 1.25 -19.23
CA ARG A 117 0.27 0.73 -20.34
C ARG A 117 -1.21 1.08 -20.25
N HIS A 118 -1.70 1.45 -19.06
CA HIS A 118 -3.09 1.84 -18.81
C HIS A 118 -4.15 0.85 -19.34
N ALA A 119 -3.84 -0.45 -19.48
CA ALA A 119 -4.78 -1.40 -20.08
C ALA A 119 -6.06 -1.52 -19.24
N GLY A 120 -7.21 -1.41 -19.91
CA GLY A 120 -8.54 -1.32 -19.31
C GLY A 120 -8.92 0.02 -18.67
N PHE A 121 -8.08 1.05 -18.83
CA PHE A 121 -8.37 2.42 -18.38
C PHE A 121 -8.33 3.41 -19.55
N ASP A 122 -9.04 4.53 -19.43
CA ASP A 122 -8.84 5.68 -20.30
C ASP A 122 -7.74 6.63 -19.78
N ASP A 123 -7.51 7.74 -20.49
CA ASP A 123 -6.50 8.75 -20.14
C ASP A 123 -6.80 9.46 -18.80
N GLN A 124 -8.06 9.43 -18.35
CA GLN A 124 -8.54 9.99 -17.09
C GLN A 124 -8.47 8.96 -15.94
N GLY A 125 -8.13 7.71 -16.24
CA GLY A 125 -8.10 6.61 -15.28
C GLY A 125 -9.48 6.04 -14.94
N GLU A 126 -10.49 6.29 -15.77
CA GLU A 126 -11.78 5.61 -15.71
C GLU A 126 -11.66 4.20 -16.28
N VAL A 127 -12.46 3.26 -15.77
CA VAL A 127 -12.45 1.88 -16.26
C VAL A 127 -13.19 1.80 -17.59
N THR A 128 -12.51 1.32 -18.63
CA THR A 128 -13.08 1.08 -19.96
C THR A 128 -13.28 -0.41 -20.24
N ASP A 129 -12.42 -1.26 -19.67
CA ASP A 129 -12.56 -2.71 -19.65
C ASP A 129 -12.19 -3.23 -18.26
N ILE A 130 -13.17 -3.78 -17.54
CA ILE A 130 -12.99 -4.24 -16.16
C ILE A 130 -12.02 -5.43 -16.02
N GLN A 131 -11.94 -6.31 -17.01
CA GLN A 131 -11.07 -7.49 -16.95
C GLN A 131 -9.61 -7.07 -17.16
N GLU A 132 -9.35 -6.21 -18.14
CA GLU A 132 -8.03 -5.64 -18.38
C GLU A 132 -7.59 -4.74 -17.23
N ALA A 133 -8.49 -3.88 -16.73
CA ALA A 133 -8.21 -2.97 -15.63
C ALA A 133 -7.81 -3.72 -14.35
N TRP A 134 -8.54 -4.79 -14.04
CA TRP A 134 -8.20 -5.65 -12.91
C TRP A 134 -6.86 -6.36 -13.12
N GLY A 135 -6.57 -6.81 -14.35
CA GLY A 135 -5.27 -7.37 -14.73
C GLY A 135 -4.12 -6.41 -14.48
N THR A 136 -4.26 -5.15 -14.91
CA THR A 136 -3.30 -4.06 -14.70
C THR A 136 -3.04 -3.81 -13.21
N VAL A 137 -4.11 -3.60 -12.43
CA VAL A 137 -4.01 -3.35 -10.98
C VAL A 137 -3.37 -4.54 -10.25
N LYS A 138 -3.78 -5.77 -10.58
CA LYS A 138 -3.23 -6.98 -9.95
C LYS A 138 -1.76 -7.18 -10.29
N GLY A 139 -1.39 -6.99 -11.56
CA GLY A 139 -0.02 -7.14 -12.06
C GLY A 139 0.92 -6.14 -11.42
N ALA A 140 0.64 -4.84 -11.58
CA ALA A 140 1.46 -3.78 -10.98
C ALA A 140 1.53 -3.90 -9.46
N GLY A 141 0.38 -4.14 -8.81
CA GLY A 141 0.32 -4.30 -7.36
C GLY A 141 1.12 -5.49 -6.85
N LYS A 142 1.22 -6.58 -7.62
CA LYS A 142 2.09 -7.72 -7.27
C LYS A 142 3.55 -7.29 -7.27
N GLU A 143 4.01 -6.64 -8.34
CA GLU A 143 5.41 -6.28 -8.48
C GLU A 143 5.87 -5.26 -7.42
N PHE A 144 5.05 -4.24 -7.09
CA PHE A 144 5.39 -3.33 -6.00
C PHE A 144 5.42 -4.01 -4.63
N ARG A 145 4.51 -4.96 -4.36
CA ARG A 145 4.56 -5.76 -3.12
C ARG A 145 5.83 -6.60 -3.06
N ASP A 146 6.23 -7.20 -4.17
CA ASP A 146 7.42 -8.04 -4.21
C ASP A 146 8.70 -7.18 -4.10
N ALA A 147 8.74 -5.99 -4.71
CA ALA A 147 9.80 -5.00 -4.46
C ALA A 147 9.89 -4.64 -2.96
N GLY A 148 8.75 -4.34 -2.33
CA GLY A 148 8.64 -4.06 -0.90
C GLY A 148 9.17 -5.19 -0.01
N LYS A 149 8.82 -6.44 -0.32
CA LYS A 149 9.31 -7.61 0.42
C LYS A 149 10.82 -7.79 0.28
N THR A 150 11.35 -7.66 -0.93
CA THR A 150 12.79 -7.74 -1.19
C THR A 150 13.54 -6.69 -0.38
N MET A 151 13.07 -5.44 -0.37
CA MET A 151 13.66 -4.38 0.44
C MET A 151 13.62 -4.68 1.94
N ALA A 152 12.45 -5.08 2.45
CA ALA A 152 12.27 -5.32 3.88
C ALA A 152 13.15 -6.48 4.37
N SER A 153 13.33 -7.52 3.54
CA SER A 153 14.23 -8.63 3.85
C SER A 153 15.69 -8.19 3.88
N ALA A 154 16.13 -7.42 2.87
CA ALA A 154 17.48 -6.91 2.77
C ALA A 154 17.84 -5.98 3.95
N LEU A 155 16.93 -5.06 4.31
CA LEU A 155 17.10 -4.16 5.46
C LEU A 155 17.25 -4.94 6.78
N ARG A 156 16.42 -5.97 6.99
CA ARG A 156 16.54 -6.82 8.19
C ARG A 156 17.89 -7.54 8.25
N ALA A 157 18.35 -8.08 7.13
CA ALA A 157 19.65 -8.76 7.05
C ALA A 157 20.82 -7.80 7.34
N LEU A 158 20.81 -6.60 6.73
CA LEU A 158 21.85 -5.60 6.96
C LEU A 158 21.87 -5.12 8.42
N HIS A 159 20.70 -4.84 9.01
CA HIS A 159 20.60 -4.47 10.42
C HIS A 159 21.06 -5.59 11.36
N ALA A 160 20.79 -6.86 11.03
CA ALA A 160 21.31 -7.99 11.80
C ALA A 160 22.85 -8.01 11.75
N ALA A 161 23.44 -7.91 10.56
CA ALA A 161 24.89 -7.88 10.39
C ALA A 161 25.56 -6.72 11.18
N ILE A 162 24.98 -5.51 11.12
CA ILE A 162 25.46 -4.36 11.90
C ILE A 162 25.40 -4.64 13.41
N ARG A 163 24.30 -5.20 13.89
CA ARG A 163 24.12 -5.53 15.31
C ARG A 163 25.13 -6.57 15.77
N ASP A 164 25.33 -7.62 14.98
CA ASP A 164 26.22 -8.73 15.34
C ASP A 164 27.68 -8.29 15.29
N TRP A 165 28.05 -7.47 14.29
CA TRP A 165 29.37 -6.83 14.26
C TRP A 165 29.61 -5.92 15.47
N ARG A 166 28.63 -5.09 15.86
CA ARG A 166 28.76 -4.24 17.05
C ARG A 166 28.93 -5.06 18.33
N LYS A 167 28.19 -6.17 18.48
CA LYS A 167 28.32 -7.08 19.63
C LYS A 167 29.72 -7.71 19.68
N ALA A 168 30.22 -8.19 18.55
CA ALA A 168 31.55 -8.78 18.46
C ALA A 168 32.68 -7.78 18.76
N ASN A 169 32.43 -6.48 18.54
CA ASN A 169 33.39 -5.41 18.76
C ASN A 169 33.09 -4.57 20.02
N ARG A 170 32.13 -4.99 20.87
CA ARG A 170 31.65 -4.21 22.03
C ARG A 170 32.74 -3.96 23.05
N ASP A 171 33.55 -4.97 23.34
CA ASP A 171 34.61 -4.88 24.36
C ASP A 171 35.87 -4.15 23.82
N ALA A 172 35.89 -3.82 22.52
CA ALA A 172 36.90 -3.00 21.85
C ALA A 172 36.39 -1.59 21.47
N MET A 173 35.21 -1.20 21.97
CA MET A 173 34.61 0.11 21.75
C MET A 173 34.72 0.96 23.03
N PRO A 174 35.23 2.20 22.98
CA PRO A 174 35.02 3.12 24.10
C PRO A 174 33.52 3.26 24.36
N GLU A 175 33.14 3.37 25.63
CA GLU A 175 31.76 3.26 26.15
C GLU A 175 30.75 4.22 25.50
N GLU A 176 31.21 5.24 24.79
CA GLU A 176 30.38 6.24 24.16
C GLU A 176 30.66 6.34 22.65
N PRO A 177 29.73 5.91 21.78
CA PRO A 177 29.83 6.20 20.36
C PRO A 177 29.60 7.71 20.16
N ASP A 178 30.58 8.42 19.60
CA ASP A 178 30.36 9.72 18.96
C ASP A 178 29.61 9.46 17.64
N TRP A 179 28.30 9.24 17.75
CA TRP A 179 27.41 9.38 16.61
C TRP A 179 27.09 10.87 16.51
N PRO A 180 27.16 11.50 15.32
CA PRO A 180 26.59 12.82 15.16
C PRO A 180 25.11 12.70 15.52
N THR A 181 24.73 13.35 16.63
CA THR A 181 23.37 13.32 17.14
C THR A 181 22.43 14.27 16.43
N GLU A 182 22.83 14.73 15.26
CA GLU A 182 22.12 15.71 14.47
C GLU A 182 20.86 15.08 13.88
N ARG A 183 19.84 15.03 14.73
CA ARG A 183 18.47 15.29 14.33
C ARG A 183 18.36 16.80 14.11
N GLU A 184 18.72 17.24 12.92
CA GLU A 184 18.18 18.48 12.33
C GLU A 184 17.02 18.14 11.39
#